data_AF-A0A920RGY1-F1
#
_entry.id   AF-A0A920RGY1-F1
#
_cell.length_a   1.000
_cell.length_b   1.000
_cell.length_c   1.000
_cell.angle_alpha   90.00
_cell.angle_beta   90.00
_cell.angle_gamma   90.00
#
_symmetry.space_group_name_H-M   'P 1'
#
loop_
_entity.id
_entity.type
_entity.pdbx_description
1 polymer ?
#
loop_
_entity_poly.entity_id
_entity_poly.type
_entity_poly.pdbx_seq_one_letter_code
_entity_poly.pdbx_strand_id
1 'polypeptide(L)'
;MCAALAEAIPTIYVSSSSAVQSEFREVERFSTTVLNAYLQPVMAEYIRELEAAVTDAAPTASLGLNQSSGGLMSLARSRDLPIRTALSGPAAGVVGAAHIARQVSRPNVITLDMGGTSADVALIREASVPIAFGPDVAGFPIRMPMVDVETVGAGGGSIAWIDRDGLMKVGPQSAGASPGPACYGQGGRDATVTDANLFLGRLSQGGLLGGAMALDLDRAREAVEGIAQALRDVCRATGTGSDRYRSS
;
A
#
# COMPACT_ATOMS: atom_id res chain seq x y z
N MET A 1 8.24 -11.56 -34.77
CA MET A 1 6.81 -11.75 -34.45
C MET A 1 6.22 -10.54 -33.74
N CYS A 2 6.69 -10.13 -32.55
CA CYS A 2 6.12 -8.95 -31.85
C CYS A 2 6.18 -7.66 -32.67
N ALA A 3 7.31 -7.37 -33.34
CA ALA A 3 7.43 -6.20 -34.23
C ALA A 3 6.41 -6.23 -35.37
N ALA A 4 6.23 -7.38 -36.03
CA ALA A 4 5.26 -7.54 -37.10
C ALA A 4 3.81 -7.38 -36.62
N LEU A 5 3.49 -7.82 -35.39
CA LEU A 5 2.17 -7.61 -34.79
C LEU A 5 1.92 -6.14 -34.46
N ALA A 6 2.92 -5.45 -33.91
CA ALA A 6 2.83 -4.01 -33.62
C ALA A 6 2.70 -3.18 -34.90
N GLU A 7 3.37 -3.58 -36.00
CA GLU A 7 3.25 -2.93 -37.31
C GLU A 7 1.87 -3.18 -37.95
N ALA A 8 1.38 -4.42 -37.89
CA ALA A 8 0.08 -4.78 -38.45
C ALA A 8 -1.10 -4.19 -37.68
N ILE A 9 -0.95 -3.98 -36.37
CA ILE A 9 -2.00 -3.45 -35.48
C ILE A 9 -1.38 -2.39 -34.55
N PRO A 10 -1.22 -1.13 -34.99
CA PRO A 10 -0.52 -0.09 -34.21
C PRO A 10 -1.22 0.31 -32.90
N THR A 11 -2.48 -0.08 -32.72
CA THR A 11 -3.30 0.28 -31.56
C THR A 11 -3.16 -0.69 -30.38
N ILE A 12 -2.46 -1.82 -30.54
CA ILE A 12 -2.27 -2.79 -29.46
C ILE A 12 -0.87 -2.70 -28.86
N TYR A 13 -0.79 -2.94 -27.55
CA TYR A 13 0.47 -3.14 -26.87
C TYR A 13 0.87 -4.61 -26.95
N VAL A 14 2.16 -4.86 -27.22
CA VAL A 14 2.69 -6.22 -27.37
C VAL A 14 3.86 -6.41 -26.41
N SER A 15 3.70 -7.33 -25.47
CA SER A 15 4.78 -7.76 -24.56
C SER A 15 5.40 -9.07 -25.04
N SER A 16 6.73 -9.08 -25.21
CA SER A 16 7.49 -10.30 -25.47
C SER A 16 8.06 -10.84 -24.17
N SER A 17 7.79 -12.11 -23.85
CA SER A 17 8.29 -12.70 -22.60
C SER A 17 9.81 -12.68 -22.48
N SER A 18 10.54 -12.87 -23.58
CA SER A 18 12.00 -12.77 -23.59
C SER A 18 12.52 -11.34 -23.40
N ALA A 19 11.71 -10.32 -23.71
CA ALA A 19 12.06 -8.92 -23.48
C ALA A 19 11.67 -8.46 -22.07
N VAL A 20 10.56 -8.99 -21.54
CA VAL A 20 10.08 -8.68 -20.18
C VAL A 20 10.93 -9.40 -19.13
N GLN A 21 11.11 -10.71 -19.29
CA GLN A 21 11.90 -11.53 -18.37
C GLN A 21 12.55 -12.74 -19.08
N SER A 22 13.86 -12.66 -19.30
CA SER A 22 14.64 -13.66 -20.03
C SER A 22 15.13 -14.85 -19.17
N GLU A 23 14.56 -15.03 -17.98
CA GLU A 23 14.93 -16.12 -17.07
C GLU A 23 14.16 -17.43 -17.31
N PHE A 24 14.78 -18.52 -16.84
CA PHE A 24 14.17 -19.85 -16.74
C PHE A 24 13.00 -19.83 -15.73
N ARG A 25 12.04 -20.76 -15.90
CA ARG A 25 10.70 -20.87 -15.28
C ARG A 25 9.55 -20.23 -16.07
N GLU A 26 8.69 -21.07 -16.61
CA GLU A 26 7.60 -20.69 -17.51
C GLU A 26 6.43 -20.02 -16.80
N VAL A 27 6.07 -20.45 -15.58
CA VAL A 27 4.90 -19.92 -14.85
C VAL A 27 5.14 -18.46 -14.47
N GLU A 28 6.24 -18.18 -13.75
CA GLU A 28 6.54 -16.82 -13.31
C GLU A 28 6.88 -15.90 -14.49
N ARG A 29 7.57 -16.42 -15.52
CA ARG A 29 7.83 -15.63 -16.74
C ARG A 29 6.54 -15.29 -17.47
N PHE A 30 5.63 -16.26 -17.63
CA PHE A 30 4.34 -16.03 -18.26
C PHE A 30 3.52 -15.02 -17.46
N SER A 31 3.38 -15.24 -16.15
CA SER A 31 2.64 -14.35 -15.25
C SER A 31 3.18 -12.91 -15.28
N THR A 32 4.50 -12.74 -15.16
CA THR A 32 5.15 -11.41 -15.26
C THR A 32 4.88 -10.74 -16.61
N THR A 33 4.91 -11.51 -17.71
CA THR A 33 4.66 -10.98 -19.05
C THR A 33 3.20 -10.57 -19.24
N VAL A 34 2.26 -11.37 -18.73
CA VAL A 34 0.82 -11.07 -18.78
C VAL A 34 0.49 -9.81 -17.98
N LEU A 35 1.01 -9.69 -16.76
CA LEU A 35 0.83 -8.50 -15.94
C LEU A 35 1.44 -7.26 -16.60
N ASN A 36 2.62 -7.38 -17.21
CA ASN A 36 3.20 -6.28 -17.98
C ASN A 36 2.29 -5.83 -19.12
N ALA A 37 1.82 -6.77 -19.95
CA ALA A 37 0.93 -6.49 -21.07
C ALA A 37 -0.38 -5.86 -20.62
N TYR A 38 -0.93 -6.33 -19.50
CA TYR A 38 -2.15 -5.80 -18.90
C TYR A 38 -2.01 -4.35 -18.45
N LEU A 39 -0.84 -3.99 -17.88
CA LEU A 39 -0.58 -2.65 -17.35
C LEU A 39 -0.16 -1.63 -18.43
N GLN A 40 0.43 -2.08 -19.54
CA GLN A 40 0.94 -1.23 -20.62
C GLN A 40 -0.03 -0.12 -21.09
N PRO A 41 -1.28 -0.40 -21.46
CA PRO A 41 -2.18 0.65 -21.98
C PRO A 41 -2.47 1.74 -20.95
N VAL A 42 -2.81 1.35 -19.72
CA VAL A 42 -3.18 2.28 -18.64
C VAL A 42 -1.97 3.10 -18.20
N MET A 43 -0.81 2.46 -18.03
CA MET A 43 0.40 3.14 -17.60
C MET A 43 0.96 4.06 -18.70
N ALA A 44 0.87 3.68 -19.97
CA ALA A 44 1.33 4.53 -21.06
C ALA A 44 0.56 5.85 -21.14
N GLU A 45 -0.75 5.80 -20.93
CA GLU A 45 -1.60 6.99 -20.85
C GLU A 45 -1.25 7.87 -19.65
N TYR A 46 -1.21 7.29 -18.45
CA TYR A 46 -0.81 8.01 -17.23
C TYR A 46 0.56 8.68 -17.36
N ILE A 47 1.57 7.96 -17.86
CA ILE A 47 2.93 8.49 -18.00
C ILE A 47 2.97 9.65 -19.00
N ARG A 48 2.16 9.60 -20.07
CA ARG A 48 2.06 10.67 -21.06
C ARG A 48 1.41 11.93 -20.48
N GLU A 49 0.33 11.79 -19.72
CA GLU A 49 -0.29 12.92 -19.03
C GLU A 49 0.66 13.55 -18.00
N LEU A 50 1.35 12.70 -17.21
CA LEU A 50 2.34 13.14 -16.25
C LEU A 50 3.51 13.88 -16.91
N GLU A 51 4.05 13.33 -18.01
CA GLU A 51 5.15 13.95 -18.77
C GLU A 51 4.74 15.32 -19.32
N ALA A 52 3.53 15.44 -19.87
CA ALA A 52 3.02 16.70 -20.39
C ALA A 52 2.85 17.75 -19.29
N ALA A 53 2.23 17.37 -18.16
CA ALA A 53 2.01 18.27 -17.04
C ALA A 53 3.32 18.76 -16.40
N VAL A 54 4.31 17.87 -16.25
CA VAL A 54 5.63 18.24 -15.71
C VAL A 54 6.40 19.10 -16.69
N THR A 55 6.31 18.82 -18.00
CA THR A 55 6.98 19.65 -19.02
C THR A 55 6.42 21.07 -19.06
N ASP A 56 5.10 21.23 -18.90
CA ASP A 56 4.45 22.54 -18.83
C ASP A 56 4.85 23.31 -17.56
N ALA A 57 4.82 22.65 -16.40
CA ALA A 57 5.13 23.29 -15.12
C ALA A 57 6.62 23.51 -14.86
N ALA A 58 7.50 22.62 -15.34
CA ALA A 58 8.94 22.63 -15.10
C ALA A 58 9.72 22.11 -16.34
N PRO A 59 9.86 22.93 -17.40
CA PRO A 59 10.40 22.48 -18.70
C PRO A 59 11.84 21.95 -18.67
N THR A 60 12.61 22.28 -17.63
CA THR A 60 14.01 21.86 -17.46
C THR A 60 14.17 20.68 -16.50
N ALA A 61 13.07 20.18 -15.90
CA ALA A 61 13.12 19.08 -14.96
C ALA A 61 13.37 17.74 -15.67
N SER A 62 14.23 16.91 -15.08
CA SER A 62 14.35 15.51 -15.47
C SER A 62 13.34 14.68 -14.70
N LEU A 63 12.48 13.96 -15.41
CA LEU A 63 11.44 13.12 -14.81
C LEU A 63 11.82 11.63 -14.87
N GLY A 64 11.72 10.96 -13.73
CA GLY A 64 11.89 9.52 -13.61
C GLY A 64 10.84 8.94 -12.66
N LEU A 65 10.53 7.66 -12.83
CA LEU A 65 9.58 6.94 -11.99
C LEU A 65 10.31 5.96 -11.08
N ASN A 66 9.87 5.84 -9.83
CA ASN A 66 10.38 4.81 -8.95
C ASN A 66 10.08 3.42 -9.52
N GLN A 67 11.04 2.51 -9.40
CA GLN A 67 10.88 1.10 -9.74
C GLN A 67 10.95 0.21 -8.51
N SER A 68 10.38 -0.98 -8.62
CA SER A 68 10.28 -1.97 -7.55
C SER A 68 11.62 -2.39 -6.98
N SER A 69 12.71 -2.37 -7.76
CA SER A 69 14.05 -2.78 -7.31
C SER A 69 14.81 -1.71 -6.53
N GLY A 70 14.19 -0.56 -6.24
CA GLY A 70 14.84 0.57 -5.58
C GLY A 70 15.66 1.42 -6.54
N GLY A 71 15.14 2.59 -6.90
CA GLY A 71 15.78 3.54 -7.82
C GLY A 71 14.79 4.10 -8.83
N LEU A 72 15.31 4.88 -9.78
CA LEU A 72 14.52 5.54 -10.82
C LEU A 72 14.64 4.84 -12.18
N MET A 73 13.55 4.89 -12.94
CA MET A 73 13.42 4.39 -14.31
C MET A 73 12.95 5.52 -15.22
N SER A 74 13.49 5.58 -16.44
CA SER A 74 13.07 6.54 -17.46
C SER A 74 11.61 6.31 -17.88
N LEU A 75 10.90 7.36 -18.28
CA LEU A 75 9.51 7.26 -18.75
C LEU A 75 9.32 6.26 -19.90
N ALA A 76 10.23 6.25 -20.88
CA ALA A 76 10.20 5.31 -21.99
C ALA A 76 10.21 3.85 -21.49
N ARG A 77 11.18 3.52 -20.62
CA ARG A 77 11.26 2.18 -20.04
C ARG A 77 10.07 1.84 -19.13
N SER A 78 9.50 2.82 -18.43
CA SER A 78 8.27 2.62 -17.64
C SER A 78 7.04 2.32 -18.50
N ARG A 79 6.98 2.85 -19.73
CA ARG A 79 5.94 2.51 -20.72
C ARG A 79 6.13 1.09 -21.27
N ASP A 80 7.36 0.68 -21.51
CA ASP A 80 7.67 -0.66 -22.03
C ASP A 80 7.51 -1.75 -20.96
N LEU A 81 7.94 -1.46 -19.74
CA LEU A 81 8.01 -2.39 -18.62
C LEU A 81 7.28 -1.88 -17.36
N PRO A 82 5.98 -1.51 -17.45
CA PRO A 82 5.22 -0.98 -16.30
C PRO A 82 5.13 -1.94 -15.13
N ILE A 83 5.29 -3.25 -15.34
CA ILE A 83 5.33 -4.21 -14.22
C ILE A 83 6.42 -3.85 -13.20
N ARG A 84 7.52 -3.23 -13.65
CA ARG A 84 8.63 -2.76 -12.80
C ARG A 84 8.28 -1.60 -11.89
N THR A 85 7.07 -1.05 -11.96
CA THR A 85 6.59 -0.02 -11.02
C THR A 85 5.67 -0.59 -9.94
N ALA A 86 5.39 -1.91 -9.94
CA ALA A 86 4.60 -2.55 -8.90
C ALA A 86 5.27 -2.35 -7.53
N LEU A 87 4.53 -1.88 -6.52
CA LEU A 87 5.07 -1.60 -5.18
C LEU A 87 6.27 -0.62 -5.17
N SER A 88 6.38 0.27 -6.17
CA SER A 88 7.51 1.23 -6.24
C SER A 88 7.50 2.29 -5.14
N GLY A 89 6.32 2.63 -4.61
CA GLY A 89 6.17 3.57 -3.49
C GLY A 89 6.82 3.06 -2.21
N PRO A 90 6.37 1.90 -1.66
CA PRO A 90 7.02 1.28 -0.51
C PRO A 90 8.50 1.02 -0.72
N ALA A 91 8.90 0.56 -1.92
CA ALA A 91 10.31 0.38 -2.27
C ALA A 91 11.13 1.67 -2.10
N ALA A 92 10.61 2.82 -2.57
CA ALA A 92 11.26 4.11 -2.39
C ALA A 92 11.34 4.51 -0.91
N GLY A 93 10.31 4.22 -0.12
CA GLY A 93 10.31 4.41 1.33
C GLY A 93 11.44 3.64 2.03
N VAL A 94 11.63 2.37 1.67
CA VAL A 94 12.71 1.52 2.20
C VAL A 94 14.09 2.02 1.75
N VAL A 95 14.24 2.46 0.50
CA VAL A 95 15.48 3.08 0.00
C VAL A 95 15.82 4.33 0.82
N GLY A 96 14.83 5.18 1.09
CA GLY A 96 14.97 6.35 1.95
C GLY A 96 15.34 5.98 3.38
N ALA A 97 14.65 5.00 3.97
CA ALA A 97 14.94 4.52 5.33
C ALA A 97 16.37 3.96 5.45
N ALA A 98 16.85 3.20 4.46
CA ALA A 98 18.22 2.70 4.43
C ALA A 98 19.24 3.85 4.32
N HIS A 99 18.92 4.91 3.58
CA HIS A 99 19.74 6.11 3.53
C HIS A 99 19.82 6.82 4.88
N ILE A 100 18.68 7.07 5.54
CA ILE A 100 18.64 7.67 6.87
C ILE A 100 19.36 6.79 7.91
N ALA A 101 19.15 5.48 7.88
CA ALA A 101 19.81 4.50 8.74
C ALA A 101 21.34 4.61 8.72
N ARG A 102 21.93 4.81 7.53
CA ARG A 102 23.37 5.10 7.37
C ARG A 102 23.75 6.42 8.03
N GLN A 103 22.98 7.48 7.78
CA GLN A 103 23.28 8.82 8.30
C GLN A 103 23.25 8.87 9.83
N VAL A 104 22.34 8.12 10.47
CA VAL A 104 22.21 8.09 11.93
C VAL A 104 23.02 6.97 12.59
N SER A 105 23.87 6.26 11.84
CA SER A 105 24.67 5.12 12.33
C SER A 105 23.83 4.02 13.01
N ARG A 106 22.62 3.77 12.51
CA ARG A 106 21.74 2.68 12.95
C ARG A 106 21.51 1.72 11.78
N PRO A 107 22.42 0.78 11.53
CA PRO A 107 22.40 -0.02 10.31
C PRO A 107 21.29 -1.08 10.27
N ASN A 108 20.69 -1.42 11.41
CA ASN A 108 19.64 -2.44 11.49
C ASN A 108 18.33 -1.76 11.92
N VAL A 109 17.37 -1.69 11.01
CA VAL A 109 16.07 -1.04 11.24
C VAL A 109 14.93 -1.84 10.62
N ILE A 110 13.75 -1.69 11.19
CA ILE A 110 12.50 -2.18 10.61
C ILE A 110 11.70 -0.94 10.20
N THR A 111 11.26 -0.90 8.94
CA THR A 111 10.36 0.17 8.47
C THR A 111 8.92 -0.21 8.80
N LEU A 112 8.09 0.79 9.05
CA LEU A 112 6.65 0.63 9.16
C LEU A 112 6.00 1.85 8.49
N ASP A 113 5.47 1.66 7.29
CA ASP A 113 4.71 2.67 6.57
C ASP A 113 3.22 2.28 6.60
N MET A 114 2.43 2.97 7.42
CA MET A 114 1.02 2.67 7.60
C MET A 114 0.16 3.69 6.85
N GLY A 115 -0.55 3.21 5.83
CA GLY A 115 -1.56 3.97 5.12
C GLY A 115 -2.97 3.77 5.70
N GLY A 116 -3.97 4.16 4.92
CA GLY A 116 -5.38 4.01 5.29
C GLY A 116 -5.93 2.58 5.17
N THR A 117 -5.22 1.63 4.58
CA THR A 117 -5.74 0.26 4.34
C THR A 117 -4.74 -0.83 4.68
N SER A 118 -3.46 -0.58 4.41
CA SER A 118 -2.37 -1.51 4.66
C SER A 118 -1.24 -0.85 5.43
N ALA A 119 -0.32 -1.68 5.92
CA ALA A 119 0.96 -1.26 6.44
C ALA A 119 2.08 -2.07 5.76
N ASP A 120 3.08 -1.37 5.26
CA ASP A 120 4.23 -1.94 4.58
C ASP A 120 5.43 -1.99 5.53
N VAL A 121 6.04 -3.17 5.65
CA VAL A 121 7.13 -3.47 6.58
C VAL A 121 8.32 -4.03 5.81
N ALA A 122 9.53 -3.56 6.14
CA ALA A 122 10.76 -4.11 5.58
C ALA A 122 11.84 -4.22 6.67
N LEU A 123 12.65 -5.27 6.58
CA LEU A 123 13.81 -5.48 7.44
C LEU A 123 15.08 -5.02 6.71
N ILE A 124 15.65 -3.90 7.17
CA ILE A 124 16.93 -3.40 6.68
C ILE A 124 18.03 -3.89 7.62
N ARG A 125 19.03 -4.58 7.07
CA ARG A 125 20.24 -5.01 7.78
C ARG A 125 21.47 -4.36 7.16
N GLU A 126 22.43 -3.98 7.99
CA GLU A 126 23.69 -3.38 7.54
C GLU A 126 23.49 -2.12 6.66
N ALA A 127 22.36 -1.45 6.86
CA ALA A 127 21.86 -0.34 6.07
C ALA A 127 21.80 -0.64 4.56
N SER A 128 21.61 -1.90 4.17
CA SER A 128 21.42 -2.33 2.80
C SER A 128 19.94 -2.49 2.47
N VAL A 129 19.54 -2.06 1.29
CA VAL A 129 18.18 -2.28 0.79
C VAL A 129 18.03 -3.76 0.45
N PRO A 130 17.10 -4.48 1.10
CA PRO A 130 16.90 -5.91 0.84
C PRO A 130 16.24 -6.10 -0.53
N ILE A 131 16.73 -7.05 -1.33
CA ILE A 131 16.17 -7.38 -2.64
C ILE A 131 15.73 -8.85 -2.63
N ALA A 132 14.49 -9.09 -3.01
CA ALA A 132 13.91 -10.41 -3.20
C ALA A 132 13.66 -10.69 -4.69
N PHE A 133 13.67 -11.98 -5.05
CA PHE A 133 13.31 -12.48 -6.37
C PHE A 133 12.19 -13.50 -6.21
N GLY A 134 11.08 -13.32 -6.93
CA GLY A 134 9.91 -14.20 -6.78
C GLY A 134 8.82 -13.71 -5.82
N PRO A 135 8.55 -12.40 -5.66
CA PRO A 135 7.40 -11.98 -4.86
C PRO A 135 6.08 -12.32 -5.56
N ASP A 136 5.02 -12.33 -4.77
CA ASP A 136 3.65 -12.39 -5.23
C ASP A 136 3.10 -10.97 -5.39
N VAL A 137 2.44 -10.68 -6.52
CA VAL A 137 1.68 -9.45 -6.68
C VAL A 137 0.25 -9.80 -6.99
N ALA A 138 -0.65 -9.49 -6.03
CA ALA A 138 -2.07 -9.75 -6.15
C ALA A 138 -2.44 -11.22 -6.45
N GLY A 139 -1.70 -12.18 -5.87
CA GLY A 139 -1.89 -13.62 -6.07
C GLY A 139 -1.19 -14.18 -7.31
N PHE A 140 -0.40 -13.36 -8.01
CA PHE A 140 0.33 -13.77 -9.20
C PHE A 140 1.84 -13.82 -8.92
N PRO A 141 2.50 -14.98 -9.16
CA PRO A 141 3.92 -15.11 -8.94
C PRO A 141 4.68 -14.36 -10.04
N ILE A 142 5.50 -13.38 -9.63
CA ILE A 142 6.31 -12.61 -10.57
C ILE A 142 7.79 -12.86 -10.37
N ARG A 143 8.55 -12.75 -11.46
CA ARG A 143 10.01 -12.96 -11.46
C ARG A 143 10.70 -11.69 -11.93
N MET A 144 11.04 -10.83 -10.99
CA MET A 144 11.92 -9.68 -11.19
C MET A 144 12.51 -9.25 -9.84
N PRO A 145 13.66 -8.53 -9.82
CA PRO A 145 14.20 -7.99 -8.58
C PRO A 145 13.25 -6.95 -8.01
N MET A 146 12.90 -7.09 -6.74
CA MET A 146 12.07 -6.13 -6.00
C MET A 146 12.63 -5.91 -4.61
N VAL A 147 12.44 -4.70 -4.08
CA VAL A 147 12.70 -4.43 -2.66
C VAL A 147 11.81 -5.34 -1.84
N ASP A 148 12.41 -6.01 -0.86
CA ASP A 148 11.73 -6.93 0.04
C ASP A 148 10.85 -6.14 1.01
N VAL A 149 9.55 -6.11 0.73
CA VAL A 149 8.52 -5.41 1.48
C VAL A 149 7.37 -6.37 1.72
N GLU A 150 6.97 -6.49 2.97
CA GLU A 150 5.81 -7.27 3.39
C GLU A 150 4.65 -6.32 3.69
N THR A 151 3.53 -6.52 2.99
CA THR A 151 2.31 -5.73 3.21
C THR A 151 1.39 -6.48 4.16
N VAL A 152 1.12 -5.89 5.31
CA VAL A 152 0.13 -6.36 6.27
C VAL A 152 -1.21 -5.65 6.00
N GLY A 153 -2.31 -6.41 5.95
CA GLY A 153 -3.67 -5.91 5.77
C GLY A 153 -4.24 -5.19 7.01
N ALA A 154 -3.46 -4.27 7.58
CA ALA A 154 -3.82 -3.47 8.74
C ALA A 154 -3.34 -2.02 8.53
N GLY A 155 -4.28 -1.10 8.32
CA GLY A 155 -4.04 0.34 8.19
C GLY A 155 -5.05 1.16 9.00
N GLY A 156 -5.06 2.47 8.79
CA GLY A 156 -5.96 3.38 9.53
C GLY A 156 -7.45 3.05 9.38
N GLY A 157 -7.88 2.63 8.20
CA GLY A 157 -9.26 2.26 7.90
C GLY A 157 -9.61 0.82 8.28
N SER A 158 -8.70 0.03 8.85
CA SER A 158 -9.02 -1.35 9.23
C SER A 158 -10.12 -1.39 10.28
N ILE A 159 -11.16 -2.16 9.98
CA ILE A 159 -12.39 -2.22 10.76
C ILE A 159 -12.21 -3.20 11.93
N ALA A 160 -12.63 -2.78 13.11
CA ALA A 160 -12.77 -3.63 14.28
C ALA A 160 -14.12 -4.38 14.26
N TRP A 161 -14.09 -5.68 14.52
CA TRP A 161 -15.28 -6.54 14.54
C TRP A 161 -15.11 -7.69 15.52
N ILE A 162 -16.22 -8.33 15.88
CA ILE A 162 -16.25 -9.52 16.74
C ILE A 162 -16.52 -10.74 15.88
N ASP A 163 -15.66 -11.75 16.00
CA ASP A 163 -15.83 -12.98 15.26
C ASP A 163 -16.84 -13.94 15.90
N ARG A 164 -17.04 -15.09 15.25
CA ARG A 164 -17.98 -16.11 15.69
C ARG A 164 -17.59 -16.75 17.03
N ASP A 165 -16.31 -16.67 17.39
CA ASP A 165 -15.76 -17.20 18.64
C ASP A 165 -15.77 -16.13 19.75
N GLY A 166 -16.28 -14.93 19.47
CA GLY A 166 -16.37 -13.83 20.43
C GLY A 166 -15.07 -13.04 20.59
N LEU A 167 -14.07 -13.25 19.71
CA LEU A 167 -12.80 -12.54 19.75
C LEU A 167 -12.87 -11.24 18.95
N MET A 168 -12.30 -10.17 19.50
CA MET A 168 -12.09 -8.93 18.75
C MET A 168 -11.01 -9.13 17.70
N LYS A 169 -11.31 -8.73 16.47
CA LYS A 169 -10.37 -8.69 15.35
C LYS A 169 -10.36 -7.29 14.74
N VAL A 170 -9.26 -6.94 14.11
CA VAL A 170 -9.10 -5.70 13.34
C VAL A 170 -8.57 -6.07 11.97
N GLY A 171 -9.29 -5.67 10.93
CA GLY A 171 -9.02 -6.14 9.57
C GLY A 171 -9.42 -7.62 9.35
N PRO A 172 -9.20 -8.17 8.14
CA PRO A 172 -8.62 -7.49 6.97
C PRO A 172 -9.59 -6.51 6.28
N GLN A 173 -10.85 -6.45 6.70
CA GLN A 173 -11.82 -5.48 6.18
C GLN A 173 -11.33 -4.05 6.44
N SER A 174 -11.47 -3.17 5.45
CA SER A 174 -11.11 -1.77 5.51
C SER A 174 -12.30 -0.90 5.12
N ALA A 175 -12.50 0.21 5.83
CA ALA A 175 -13.46 1.24 5.47
C ALA A 175 -13.01 2.06 4.24
N GLY A 176 -11.76 1.88 3.80
CA GLY A 176 -11.17 2.59 2.67
C GLY A 176 -11.10 4.10 2.92
N ALA A 177 -11.11 4.87 1.83
CA ALA A 177 -11.23 6.33 1.88
C ALA A 177 -12.69 6.80 1.85
N SER A 178 -13.59 6.00 1.24
CA SER A 178 -15.04 6.26 1.15
C SER A 178 -15.78 4.92 1.30
N PRO A 179 -16.74 4.79 2.25
CA PRO A 179 -17.23 5.84 3.15
C PRO A 179 -16.23 6.23 4.26
N GLY A 180 -15.11 5.51 4.39
CA GLY A 180 -14.00 5.83 5.28
C GLY A 180 -14.29 5.58 6.77
N PRO A 181 -13.30 5.83 7.65
CA PRO A 181 -13.48 5.93 9.09
C PRO A 181 -14.71 6.77 9.48
N ALA A 182 -15.38 6.41 10.58
CA ALA A 182 -16.56 7.15 11.04
C ALA A 182 -16.26 8.63 11.30
N CYS A 183 -15.06 8.90 11.82
CA CYS A 183 -14.55 10.23 12.10
C CYS A 183 -14.33 11.10 10.86
N TYR A 184 -14.36 10.53 9.64
CA TYR A 184 -14.29 11.32 8.40
C TYR A 184 -15.63 12.00 8.07
N GLY A 185 -16.72 11.59 8.71
CA GLY A 185 -18.03 12.22 8.51
C GLY A 185 -18.72 11.83 7.19
N GLN A 186 -18.14 10.95 6.37
CA GLN A 186 -18.59 10.62 5.01
C GLN A 186 -19.56 9.42 4.93
N GLY A 187 -20.17 9.05 6.06
CA GLY A 187 -21.16 7.95 6.15
C GLY A 187 -20.60 6.64 6.70
N GLY A 188 -19.30 6.57 6.99
CA GLY A 188 -18.70 5.47 7.73
C GLY A 188 -19.31 5.34 9.13
N ARG A 189 -19.51 4.11 9.59
CA ARG A 189 -20.11 3.80 10.90
C ARG A 189 -19.36 2.74 11.69
N ASP A 190 -18.55 1.95 11.02
CA ASP A 190 -17.76 0.91 11.67
C ASP A 190 -16.56 1.54 12.40
N ALA A 191 -16.20 0.97 13.55
CA ALA A 191 -15.03 1.41 14.30
C ALA A 191 -13.75 1.04 13.56
N THR A 192 -12.91 2.04 13.26
CA THR A 192 -11.60 1.82 12.60
C THR A 192 -10.41 2.16 13.50
N VAL A 193 -9.20 1.80 13.06
CA VAL A 193 -7.94 2.20 13.72
C VAL A 193 -7.82 3.73 13.80
N THR A 194 -8.25 4.46 12.78
CA THR A 194 -8.27 5.93 12.77
C THR A 194 -9.25 6.48 13.81
N ASP A 195 -10.45 5.90 13.92
CA ASP A 195 -11.43 6.30 14.94
C ASP A 195 -10.88 6.12 16.35
N ALA A 196 -10.25 4.97 16.63
CA ALA A 196 -9.61 4.70 17.91
C ALA A 196 -8.47 5.70 18.20
N ASN A 197 -7.63 6.02 17.22
CA ASN A 197 -6.54 6.98 17.43
C ASN A 197 -7.04 8.42 17.63
N LEU A 198 -8.14 8.83 16.98
CA LEU A 198 -8.78 10.11 17.26
C LEU A 198 -9.41 10.15 18.65
N PHE A 199 -10.17 9.10 19.01
CA PHE A 199 -10.80 8.98 20.31
C PHE A 199 -9.78 9.01 21.48
N LEU A 200 -8.64 8.33 21.30
CA LEU A 200 -7.55 8.31 22.28
C LEU A 200 -6.69 9.60 22.28
N GLY A 201 -7.00 10.59 21.43
CA GLY A 201 -6.25 11.84 21.34
C GLY A 201 -4.85 11.72 20.72
N ARG A 202 -4.58 10.64 19.98
CA ARG A 202 -3.31 10.44 19.23
C ARG A 202 -3.32 11.18 17.90
N LEU A 203 -4.50 11.43 17.34
CA LEU A 203 -4.68 12.31 16.18
C LEU A 203 -5.07 13.72 16.63
N SER A 204 -4.64 14.71 15.86
CA SER A 204 -5.01 16.10 16.09
C SER A 204 -6.53 16.29 15.97
N GLN A 205 -7.11 16.95 16.96
CA GLN A 205 -8.52 17.39 16.93
C GLN A 205 -8.76 18.51 15.90
N GLY A 206 -7.68 19.17 15.44
CA GLY A 206 -7.75 20.17 14.38
C GLY A 206 -7.94 19.59 12.97
N GLY A 207 -8.04 18.26 12.84
CA GLY A 207 -8.23 17.57 11.57
C GLY A 207 -6.95 17.02 10.95
N LEU A 208 -7.10 16.34 9.81
CA LEU A 208 -5.99 15.85 8.96
C LEU A 208 -5.63 16.89 7.90
N LEU A 209 -4.47 16.69 7.25
CA LEU A 209 -3.98 17.52 6.13
C LEU A 209 -3.91 19.02 6.48
N GLY A 210 -3.42 19.34 7.68
CA GLY A 210 -3.34 20.72 8.16
C GLY A 210 -4.71 21.37 8.43
N GLY A 211 -5.73 20.56 8.68
CA GLY A 211 -7.11 21.00 8.95
C GLY A 211 -8.02 21.05 7.73
N ALA A 212 -7.51 20.73 6.53
CA ALA A 212 -8.33 20.63 5.32
C ALA A 212 -9.39 19.52 5.42
N MET A 213 -9.13 18.50 6.25
CA MET A 213 -10.09 17.45 6.55
C MET A 213 -10.43 17.47 8.04
N ALA A 214 -11.55 18.11 8.37
CA ALA A 214 -12.08 18.09 9.72
C ALA A 214 -12.41 16.65 10.16
N LEU A 215 -12.15 16.35 11.42
CA LEU A 215 -12.46 15.06 12.01
C LEU A 215 -13.55 15.21 13.07
N ASP A 216 -14.48 14.27 13.08
CA ASP A 216 -15.61 14.24 14.00
C ASP A 216 -15.32 13.28 15.16
N LEU A 217 -14.94 13.85 16.31
CA LEU A 217 -14.63 13.08 17.52
C LEU A 217 -15.85 12.35 18.07
N ASP A 218 -17.04 12.93 17.94
CA ASP A 218 -18.27 12.33 18.47
C ASP A 218 -18.64 11.08 17.67
N ARG A 219 -18.52 11.13 16.34
CA ARG A 219 -18.68 9.92 15.49
C ARG A 219 -17.64 8.85 15.78
N ALA A 220 -16.39 9.24 16.00
CA ALA A 220 -15.33 8.31 16.39
C ALA A 220 -15.68 7.62 17.72
N ARG A 221 -16.15 8.41 18.69
CA ARG A 221 -16.60 7.91 20.00
C ARG A 221 -17.76 6.95 19.85
N GLU A 222 -18.81 7.31 19.10
CA GLU A 222 -19.98 6.45 18.87
C GLU A 222 -19.59 5.09 18.27
N ALA A 223 -18.72 5.09 17.25
CA ALA A 223 -18.25 3.85 16.63
C ALA A 223 -17.46 2.98 17.63
N VAL A 224 -16.50 3.57 18.34
CA VAL A 224 -15.66 2.87 19.34
C VAL A 224 -16.49 2.35 20.52
N GLU A 225 -17.49 3.12 20.98
CA GLU A 225 -18.41 2.68 22.03
C GLU A 225 -19.28 1.51 21.58
N GLY A 226 -19.69 1.48 20.30
CA GLY A 226 -20.42 0.38 19.70
C GLY A 226 -19.67 -0.95 19.79
N ILE A 227 -18.39 -0.98 19.38
CA ILE A 227 -17.58 -2.21 19.48
C ILE A 227 -17.26 -2.57 20.93
N ALA A 228 -17.03 -1.59 21.80
CA ALA A 228 -16.81 -1.82 23.23
C ALA A 228 -18.05 -2.44 23.91
N GLN A 229 -19.26 -2.02 23.50
CA GLN A 229 -20.50 -2.60 24.00
C GLN A 229 -20.66 -4.05 23.52
N ALA A 230 -20.42 -4.33 22.23
CA ALA A 230 -20.46 -5.69 21.71
C ALA A 230 -19.52 -6.64 22.46
N LEU A 231 -18.30 -6.18 22.79
CA LEU A 231 -17.35 -6.94 23.62
C LEU A 231 -17.88 -7.23 25.02
N ARG A 232 -18.48 -6.25 25.68
CA ARG A 232 -19.09 -6.45 27.01
C ARG A 232 -20.19 -7.50 26.96
N ASP A 233 -20.98 -7.52 25.90
CA ASP A 233 -22.08 -8.48 25.75
C ASP A 233 -21.57 -9.91 25.51
N VAL A 234 -20.48 -10.09 24.75
CA VAL A 234 -19.79 -11.39 24.63
C VAL A 234 -19.25 -11.88 25.97
N CYS A 235 -18.54 -11.02 26.72
CA CYS A 235 -17.98 -11.38 28.02
C CYS A 235 -19.07 -11.77 29.03
N ARG A 236 -20.25 -11.13 28.97
CA ARG A 236 -21.41 -11.49 29.78
C ARG A 236 -21.98 -12.85 29.38
N ALA A 237 -22.11 -13.12 28.09
CA ALA A 237 -22.68 -14.37 27.58
C ALA A 237 -21.79 -15.60 27.85
N THR A 238 -20.47 -15.43 27.85
CA THR A 238 -19.48 -16.52 28.03
C THR A 238 -19.11 -16.78 29.49
N GLY A 239 -19.62 -15.99 30.44
CA GLY A 239 -19.33 -16.15 31.87
C GLY A 239 -17.88 -15.82 32.27
N THR A 240 -17.06 -15.29 31.36
CA THR A 240 -15.66 -14.89 31.62
C THR A 240 -15.54 -13.49 32.20
N GLY A 241 -16.62 -12.95 32.77
CA GLY A 241 -16.65 -11.65 33.44
C GLY A 241 -15.69 -11.59 34.62
N SER A 242 -14.47 -11.14 34.38
CA SER A 242 -13.62 -10.56 35.42
C SER A 242 -13.29 -9.12 35.02
N ASP A 243 -13.40 -8.23 36.00
CA ASP A 243 -13.22 -6.76 36.00
C ASP A 243 -11.87 -6.23 35.45
N ARG A 244 -11.29 -6.82 34.39
CA ARG A 244 -9.94 -6.45 33.90
C ARG A 244 -9.90 -5.26 32.95
N TYR A 245 -11.04 -4.68 32.56
CA TYR A 245 -11.09 -3.52 31.65
C TYR A 245 -11.74 -2.28 32.28
N ARG A 246 -11.72 -2.16 33.62
CA ARG A 246 -11.87 -0.88 34.31
C ARG A 246 -10.50 -0.40 34.75
N SER A 247 -10.13 0.82 34.33
CA SER A 247 -8.94 1.61 34.67
C SER A 247 -7.65 1.36 33.86
N SER A 248 -7.47 2.19 32.83
CA SER A 248 -6.36 3.18 32.73
C SER A 248 -6.58 4.08 31.52
#